data_AF-A0A938K893-F1
#
_entry.id   AF-A0A938K893-F1
#
_cell.length_a   1.000
_cell.length_b   1.000
_cell.length_c   1.000
_cell.angle_alpha   90.00
_cell.angle_beta   90.00
_cell.angle_gamma   90.00
#
_symmetry.space_group_name_H-M   'P 1'
#
loop_
_entity.id
_entity.type
_entity.pdbx_description
1 polymer ?
#
loop_
_entity_poly.entity_id
_entity_poly.type
_entity_poly.pdbx_seq_one_letter_code
_entity_poly.pdbx_strand_id
1 'polypeptide(L)'
;TGKVVGDAPLRGTETKTRPVTAPSVYVTTPVFDGAHWDEDSAESPHPTIQQVLGSINPESADGKRLVGQDGKVRLRNGRTGEYYDNSITVGYMYMLKLHHLVDDKIHARSTGPYSMITQQPLGGKAQFGGQRFGEMEVWALEAYGAAYCLQEILTLKSDDVFGRVHVYESIVKGANLPEPGVPESFKVLMKEMKALCLDVEVLREDGRPVELADLDEDIYKTQKELGINLTRPERGSDADDRLRQSTF
;
A
#
# COMPACT_ATOMS: atom_id res chain seq x y z
N THR A 1 -48.42 -28.46 7.25
CA THR A 1 -47.29 -28.91 8.10
C THR A 1 -46.04 -28.82 7.25
N GLY A 2 -45.39 -27.65 7.26
CA GLY A 2 -44.30 -27.33 6.34
C GLY A 2 -43.04 -28.11 6.66
N LYS A 3 -42.39 -28.62 5.61
CA LYS A 3 -41.10 -29.29 5.70
C LYS A 3 -40.07 -28.28 6.18
N VAL A 4 -39.49 -28.49 7.35
CA VAL A 4 -38.44 -27.63 7.91
C VAL A 4 -37.18 -27.76 7.06
N VAL A 5 -36.53 -26.64 6.74
CA VAL A 5 -35.29 -26.61 5.95
C VAL A 5 -34.09 -26.45 6.87
N GLY A 6 -33.21 -27.45 6.86
CA GLY A 6 -31.89 -27.42 7.49
C GLY A 6 -31.77 -28.07 8.85
N ASP A 7 -30.52 -28.21 9.27
CA ASP A 7 -30.16 -28.79 10.56
C ASP A 7 -30.68 -27.94 11.74
N ALA A 8 -30.85 -28.60 12.89
CA ALA A 8 -31.25 -27.92 14.12
C ALA A 8 -30.18 -26.90 14.57
N PRO A 9 -30.58 -25.73 15.09
CA PRO A 9 -29.65 -24.70 15.52
C PRO A 9 -28.77 -25.19 16.68
N LEU A 10 -27.46 -24.99 16.57
CA LEU A 10 -26.50 -25.29 17.62
C LEU A 10 -26.55 -24.20 18.70
N ARG A 11 -27.23 -24.49 19.81
CA ARG A 11 -27.38 -23.60 20.98
C ARG A 11 -26.17 -23.66 21.92
N GLY A 12 -25.93 -22.61 22.71
CA GLY A 12 -24.81 -22.53 23.65
C GLY A 12 -23.49 -22.09 23.02
N THR A 13 -23.52 -21.62 21.77
CA THR A 13 -22.35 -21.12 21.04
C THR A 13 -22.34 -19.58 20.91
N GLU A 14 -23.32 -18.90 21.49
CA GLU A 14 -23.60 -17.48 21.32
C GLU A 14 -22.50 -16.57 21.90
N THR A 15 -21.67 -17.09 22.80
CA THR A 15 -20.59 -16.36 23.48
C THR A 15 -19.21 -16.51 22.81
N LYS A 16 -19.08 -17.34 21.76
CA LYS A 16 -17.79 -17.64 21.13
C LYS A 16 -17.77 -17.17 19.68
N THR A 17 -16.86 -16.26 19.36
CA THR A 17 -16.53 -15.94 17.97
C THR A 17 -15.85 -17.14 17.33
N ARG A 18 -16.48 -17.74 16.31
CA ARG A 18 -15.91 -18.87 15.56
C ARG A 18 -15.30 -18.38 14.25
N PRO A 19 -14.07 -18.80 13.90
CA PRO A 19 -13.47 -18.45 12.62
C PRO A 19 -14.15 -19.15 11.43
N VAL A 20 -14.79 -20.29 11.67
CA VAL A 20 -15.55 -21.05 10.66
C VAL A 20 -16.88 -21.48 11.28
N THR A 21 -17.97 -21.17 10.59
CA THR A 21 -19.32 -21.64 10.94
C THR A 21 -19.84 -22.47 9.78
N ALA A 22 -20.15 -23.75 10.03
CA ALA A 22 -20.75 -24.60 9.03
C ALA A 22 -22.19 -24.12 8.75
N PRO A 23 -22.59 -23.98 7.47
CA PRO A 23 -23.98 -23.64 7.14
C PRO A 23 -24.90 -24.79 7.51
N SER A 24 -26.14 -24.47 7.90
CA SER A 24 -27.18 -25.47 8.20
C SER A 24 -27.67 -26.21 6.95
N VAL A 25 -27.59 -25.56 5.79
CA VAL A 25 -27.87 -26.11 4.46
C VAL A 25 -26.95 -25.46 3.45
N TYR A 26 -26.37 -26.27 2.57
CA TYR A 26 -25.74 -25.77 1.35
C TYR A 26 -26.82 -25.56 0.29
N VAL A 27 -26.89 -24.33 -0.24
CA VAL A 27 -27.81 -23.97 -1.32
C VAL A 27 -27.01 -23.89 -2.61
N THR A 28 -27.56 -24.48 -3.68
CA THR A 28 -26.99 -24.40 -5.02
C THR A 28 -27.97 -23.63 -5.90
N THR A 29 -27.52 -22.54 -6.48
CA THR A 29 -28.27 -21.76 -7.48
C THR A 29 -27.51 -21.82 -8.82
N PRO A 30 -27.98 -22.61 -9.79
CA PRO A 30 -27.44 -22.61 -11.15
C PRO A 30 -27.44 -21.21 -11.77
N VAL A 31 -26.53 -20.96 -12.71
CA VAL A 31 -26.35 -19.65 -13.34
C VAL A 31 -27.58 -19.19 -14.12
N PHE A 32 -28.26 -20.11 -14.80
CA PHE A 32 -29.39 -19.82 -15.69
C PHE A 32 -30.74 -20.35 -15.21
N ASP A 33 -30.76 -21.07 -14.09
CA ASP A 33 -31.98 -21.64 -13.48
C ASP A 33 -31.93 -21.38 -11.97
N GLY A 34 -31.89 -20.09 -11.63
CA GLY A 34 -31.70 -19.61 -10.27
C GLY A 34 -32.98 -19.69 -9.42
N ALA A 35 -32.83 -19.44 -8.12
CA ALA A 35 -33.98 -19.35 -7.21
C ALA A 35 -34.79 -18.06 -7.48
N HIS A 36 -36.11 -18.18 -7.56
CA HIS A 36 -37.04 -17.06 -7.76
C HIS A 36 -37.56 -16.55 -6.41
N TRP A 37 -37.91 -15.25 -6.34
CA TRP A 37 -38.28 -14.59 -5.08
C TRP A 37 -39.64 -15.07 -4.54
N ASP A 38 -40.70 -14.88 -5.33
CA ASP A 38 -42.10 -15.18 -5.00
C ASP A 38 -42.90 -15.75 -6.19
N GLU A 39 -42.32 -15.81 -7.38
CA GLU A 39 -42.95 -16.38 -8.57
C GLU A 39 -42.95 -17.92 -8.49
N ASP A 40 -44.10 -18.47 -8.10
CA ASP A 40 -44.40 -19.90 -8.22
C ASP A 40 -44.70 -20.24 -9.69
N SER A 41 -43.67 -20.36 -10.51
CA SER A 41 -43.79 -20.92 -11.86
C SER A 41 -44.17 -22.40 -11.75
N ALA A 42 -45.29 -22.81 -12.36
CA ALA A 42 -45.72 -24.22 -12.38
C ALA A 42 -44.65 -25.16 -13.00
N GLU A 43 -43.66 -24.60 -13.69
CA GLU A 43 -42.55 -25.28 -14.37
C GLU A 43 -41.30 -25.44 -13.49
N SER A 44 -41.18 -24.72 -12.37
CA SER A 44 -40.00 -24.77 -11.49
C SER A 44 -40.25 -25.74 -10.32
N PRO A 45 -39.55 -26.87 -10.23
CA PRO A 45 -39.77 -27.89 -9.18
C PRO A 45 -39.17 -27.51 -7.81
N HIS A 46 -38.68 -26.27 -7.64
CA HIS A 46 -37.92 -25.82 -6.48
C HIS A 46 -38.69 -24.75 -5.68
N PRO A 47 -38.58 -24.73 -4.34
CA PRO A 47 -39.27 -23.74 -3.50
C PRO A 47 -38.73 -22.32 -3.75
N THR A 48 -39.61 -21.33 -3.67
CA THR A 48 -39.24 -19.91 -3.79
C THR A 48 -38.46 -19.42 -2.57
N ILE A 49 -37.71 -18.33 -2.72
CA ILE A 49 -36.88 -17.77 -1.63
C ILE A 49 -37.76 -17.41 -0.42
N GLN A 50 -38.95 -16.84 -0.63
CA GLN A 50 -39.88 -16.55 0.46
C GLN A 50 -40.35 -17.81 1.19
N GLN A 51 -40.63 -18.90 0.46
CA GLN A 51 -41.01 -20.19 1.06
C GLN A 51 -39.85 -20.81 1.84
N VAL A 52 -38.62 -20.72 1.30
CA VAL A 52 -37.41 -21.18 1.98
C VAL A 52 -37.20 -20.38 3.25
N LEU A 53 -37.21 -19.04 3.19
CA LEU A 53 -37.18 -18.21 4.39
C LEU A 53 -38.31 -18.63 5.33
N GLY A 54 -39.53 -18.80 4.84
CA GLY A 54 -40.71 -19.28 5.56
C GLY A 54 -40.51 -20.57 6.36
N SER A 55 -39.69 -21.49 5.87
CA SER A 55 -39.51 -22.86 6.38
C SER A 55 -38.22 -23.09 7.15
N ILE A 56 -37.34 -22.09 7.27
CA ILE A 56 -36.13 -22.15 8.11
C ILE A 56 -36.49 -22.21 9.60
N ASN A 57 -35.65 -22.91 10.37
CA ASN A 57 -35.75 -22.99 11.83
C ASN A 57 -35.75 -21.58 12.48
N PRO A 58 -36.59 -21.33 13.51
CA PRO A 58 -36.57 -20.06 14.23
C PRO A 58 -35.20 -19.76 14.82
N GLU A 59 -34.76 -18.52 14.69
CA GLU A 59 -33.42 -18.08 15.11
C GLU A 59 -33.32 -17.89 16.63
N SER A 60 -34.43 -17.58 17.30
CA SER A 60 -34.44 -17.33 18.75
C SER A 60 -34.52 -18.61 19.59
N ALA A 61 -34.04 -18.54 20.85
CA ALA A 61 -34.24 -19.57 21.87
C ALA A 61 -35.70 -19.81 22.22
N ASP A 62 -36.49 -18.74 22.19
CA ASP A 62 -37.91 -18.77 22.56
C ASP A 62 -38.81 -19.29 21.43
N GLY A 63 -38.23 -19.78 20.32
CA GLY A 63 -38.98 -20.19 19.12
C GLY A 63 -39.58 -19.03 18.33
N LYS A 64 -39.35 -17.78 18.75
CA LYS A 64 -39.75 -16.59 18.01
C LYS A 64 -38.85 -16.38 16.80
N ARG A 65 -39.48 -16.14 15.67
CA ARG A 65 -38.79 -15.80 14.44
C ARG A 65 -38.36 -14.33 14.43
N LEU A 66 -37.10 -14.07 14.07
CA LEU A 66 -36.52 -12.74 14.07
C LEU A 66 -36.46 -12.14 12.65
N VAL A 67 -36.19 -12.96 11.64
CA VAL A 67 -36.13 -12.52 10.24
C VAL A 67 -37.50 -12.72 9.57
N GLY A 68 -38.03 -11.65 8.98
CA GLY A 68 -39.28 -11.70 8.22
C GLY A 68 -39.20 -12.59 6.98
N GLN A 69 -40.34 -12.85 6.35
CA GLN A 69 -40.37 -13.53 5.04
C GLN A 69 -39.76 -12.66 3.93
N ASP A 70 -39.66 -11.36 4.16
CA ASP A 70 -39.00 -10.37 3.31
C ASP A 70 -37.46 -10.30 3.52
N GLY A 71 -36.91 -11.16 4.38
CA GLY A 71 -35.48 -11.19 4.68
C GLY A 71 -34.98 -10.02 5.56
N LYS A 72 -35.90 -9.23 6.14
CA LYS A 72 -35.55 -8.08 6.98
C LYS A 72 -35.78 -8.36 8.45
N VAL A 73 -35.00 -7.67 9.29
CA VAL A 73 -35.11 -7.73 10.75
C VAL A 73 -34.98 -6.32 11.34
N ARG A 74 -35.67 -6.08 12.47
CA ARG A 74 -35.53 -4.83 13.22
C ARG A 74 -34.30 -4.91 14.12
N LEU A 75 -33.23 -4.24 13.71
CA LEU A 75 -31.97 -4.21 14.47
C LEU A 75 -32.00 -3.14 15.57
N ARG A 76 -31.18 -3.34 16.60
CA ARG A 76 -30.86 -2.33 17.61
C ARG A 76 -29.46 -1.77 17.37
N ASN A 77 -29.28 -0.48 17.63
CA ASN A 77 -27.99 0.16 17.60
C ASN A 77 -27.13 -0.33 18.78
N GLY A 78 -25.96 -0.88 18.50
CA GLY A 78 -25.05 -1.43 19.53
C GLY A 78 -24.44 -0.38 20.46
N ARG A 79 -24.49 0.92 20.12
CA ARG A 79 -23.98 2.01 20.96
C ARG A 79 -25.05 2.62 21.87
N THR A 80 -26.27 2.79 21.38
CA THR A 80 -27.36 3.48 22.12
C THR A 80 -28.41 2.53 22.69
N GLY A 81 -28.56 1.33 22.14
CA GLY A 81 -29.58 0.35 22.52
C GLY A 81 -30.97 0.59 21.90
N GLU A 82 -31.16 1.71 21.20
CA GLU A 82 -32.41 2.04 20.51
C GLU A 82 -32.58 1.23 19.21
N TYR A 83 -33.82 1.08 18.75
CA TYR A 83 -34.11 0.45 17.47
C TYR A 83 -33.85 1.40 16.31
N TYR A 84 -33.38 0.87 15.17
CA TYR A 84 -33.39 1.63 13.92
C TYR A 84 -34.83 1.88 13.45
N ASP A 85 -35.02 2.99 12.74
CA ASP A 85 -36.33 3.43 12.22
C ASP A 85 -36.91 2.44 11.21
N ASN A 86 -36.05 1.89 10.35
CA ASN A 86 -36.42 0.96 9.29
C ASN A 86 -35.90 -0.46 9.56
N SER A 87 -36.60 -1.46 9.01
CA SER A 87 -36.11 -2.84 9.01
C SER A 87 -34.94 -2.99 8.02
N ILE A 88 -33.93 -3.77 8.43
CA ILE A 88 -32.68 -3.92 7.71
C ILE A 88 -32.55 -5.36 7.22
N THR A 89 -32.13 -5.55 5.97
CA THR A 89 -31.84 -6.87 5.42
C THR A 89 -30.61 -7.45 6.10
N VAL A 90 -30.74 -8.64 6.69
CA VAL A 90 -29.65 -9.34 7.36
C VAL A 90 -29.59 -10.75 6.80
N GLY A 91 -28.38 -11.20 6.47
CA GLY A 91 -28.16 -12.52 5.92
C GLY A 91 -26.69 -12.89 5.87
N TYR A 92 -26.43 -14.08 5.37
CA TYR A 92 -25.08 -14.59 5.19
C TYR A 92 -24.63 -14.38 3.76
N MET A 93 -23.60 -13.56 3.58
CA MET A 93 -22.94 -13.36 2.30
C MET A 93 -21.61 -14.11 2.30
N TYR A 94 -21.33 -14.83 1.21
CA TYR A 94 -20.04 -15.44 1.01
C TYR A 94 -19.01 -14.34 0.69
N MET A 95 -18.07 -14.11 1.61
CA MET A 95 -17.02 -13.11 1.46
C MET A 95 -15.67 -13.78 1.18
N LEU A 96 -14.94 -13.23 0.22
CA LEU A 96 -13.58 -13.64 -0.11
C LEU A 96 -12.57 -12.59 0.37
N LYS A 97 -11.48 -13.04 0.99
CA LYS A 97 -10.34 -12.19 1.32
C LYS A 97 -9.36 -12.18 0.14
N LEU A 98 -9.14 -11.01 -0.44
CA LEU A 98 -8.15 -10.85 -1.52
C LEU A 98 -6.71 -10.89 -0.96
N HIS A 99 -5.76 -11.27 -1.81
CA HIS A 99 -4.33 -11.34 -1.47
C HIS A 99 -3.67 -9.96 -1.28
N HIS A 100 -4.38 -8.85 -1.52
CA HIS A 100 -3.85 -7.51 -1.36
C HIS A 100 -3.80 -7.09 0.12
N LEU A 101 -2.85 -7.65 0.86
CA LEU A 101 -2.64 -7.35 2.27
C LEU A 101 -1.99 -5.98 2.46
N VAL A 102 -2.34 -5.31 3.56
CA VAL A 102 -1.78 -4.01 3.92
C VAL A 102 -0.30 -4.10 4.26
N ASP A 103 0.11 -5.19 4.92
CA ASP A 103 1.50 -5.45 5.32
C ASP A 103 2.44 -5.52 4.10
N ASP A 104 1.92 -6.00 2.96
CA ASP A 104 2.67 -6.05 1.70
C ASP A 104 2.82 -4.68 1.05
N LYS A 105 1.94 -3.72 1.36
CA LYS A 105 1.91 -2.38 0.76
C LYS A 105 2.64 -1.33 1.57
N ILE A 106 2.67 -1.44 2.90
CA ILE A 106 3.37 -0.47 3.74
C ILE A 106 4.88 -0.57 3.48
N HIS A 107 5.49 0.58 3.20
CA HIS A 107 6.92 0.74 2.96
C HIS A 107 7.33 2.17 3.32
N ALA A 108 8.45 2.32 4.04
CA ALA A 108 9.03 3.61 4.38
C ALA A 108 10.56 3.49 4.38
N ARG A 109 11.24 4.58 4.08
CA ARG A 109 12.70 4.68 4.14
C ARG A 109 13.13 6.06 4.66
N SER A 110 14.28 6.10 5.32
CA SER A 110 15.01 7.32 5.64
C SER A 110 16.24 7.44 4.73
N THR A 111 17.19 6.52 4.86
CA THR A 111 18.37 6.37 4.01
C THR A 111 18.41 4.95 3.42
N GLY A 112 19.18 4.75 2.35
CA GLY A 112 19.24 3.46 1.67
C GLY A 112 20.24 3.45 0.51
N PRO A 113 20.28 2.38 -0.29
CA PRO A 113 21.18 2.29 -1.43
C PRO A 113 20.80 3.29 -2.54
N TYR A 114 21.82 3.71 -3.28
CA TYR A 114 21.73 4.63 -4.41
C TYR A 114 22.30 3.99 -5.68
N SER A 115 21.84 4.44 -6.83
CA SER A 115 22.36 4.05 -8.14
C SER A 115 23.79 4.56 -8.33
N MET A 116 24.68 3.76 -8.93
CA MET A 116 26.04 4.23 -9.25
C MET A 116 26.06 5.32 -10.31
N ILE A 117 25.09 5.32 -11.24
CA ILE A 117 25.09 6.22 -12.40
C ILE A 117 24.55 7.60 -12.02
N THR A 118 23.29 7.64 -11.56
CA THR A 118 22.58 8.91 -11.31
C THR A 118 22.60 9.33 -9.85
N GLN A 119 23.19 8.53 -8.96
CA GLN A 119 23.20 8.75 -7.51
C GLN A 119 21.82 8.89 -6.87
N GLN A 120 20.74 8.49 -7.58
CA GLN A 120 19.37 8.50 -7.08
C GLN A 120 19.03 7.25 -6.25
N PRO A 121 18.09 7.36 -5.30
CA PRO A 121 17.53 6.21 -4.58
C PRO A 121 17.06 5.10 -5.51
N LEU A 122 17.40 3.83 -5.19
CA LEU A 122 16.87 2.69 -5.94
C LEU A 122 15.34 2.62 -5.86
N GLY A 123 14.69 1.96 -6.82
CA GLY A 123 13.23 1.75 -6.83
C GLY A 123 12.81 0.41 -6.21
N GLY A 124 11.60 0.37 -5.63
CA GLY A 124 10.92 -0.86 -5.20
C GLY A 124 11.15 -1.29 -3.75
N LYS A 125 10.13 -1.88 -3.12
CA LYS A 125 10.12 -2.30 -1.71
C LYS A 125 11.27 -3.26 -1.36
N ALA A 126 11.59 -4.20 -2.25
CA ALA A 126 12.62 -5.21 -2.02
C ALA A 126 14.05 -4.65 -1.91
N GLN A 127 14.32 -3.47 -2.50
CA GLN A 127 15.64 -2.81 -2.46
C GLN A 127 15.66 -1.64 -1.48
N PHE A 128 14.70 -1.61 -0.54
CA PHE A 128 14.44 -0.46 0.32
C PHE A 128 14.32 0.84 -0.49
N GLY A 129 13.68 0.76 -1.66
CA GLY A 129 13.67 1.81 -2.66
C GLY A 129 12.87 3.04 -2.26
N GLY A 130 13.18 4.17 -2.90
CA GLY A 130 12.48 5.43 -2.70
C GLY A 130 11.15 5.48 -3.43
N GLN A 131 10.30 6.39 -2.95
CA GLN A 131 9.10 6.73 -3.67
C GLN A 131 9.47 7.58 -4.88
N ARG A 132 8.93 7.24 -6.03
CA ARG A 132 9.07 8.08 -7.22
C ARG A 132 8.29 9.36 -6.99
N PHE A 133 9.00 10.48 -7.07
CA PHE A 133 8.41 11.81 -7.19
C PHE A 133 8.42 12.16 -8.67
N GLY A 134 7.24 12.26 -9.28
CA GLY A 134 7.07 12.44 -10.72
C GLY A 134 6.86 13.90 -11.10
N GLU A 135 6.72 14.10 -12.41
CA GLU A 135 6.51 15.42 -13.02
C GLU A 135 5.21 16.09 -12.55
N MET A 136 4.14 15.30 -12.37
CA MET A 136 2.86 15.83 -11.90
C MET A 136 2.95 16.34 -10.45
N GLU A 137 3.73 15.67 -9.60
CA GLU A 137 3.95 16.13 -8.23
C GLU A 137 4.85 17.38 -8.18
N VAL A 138 5.79 17.52 -9.10
CA VAL A 138 6.57 18.76 -9.29
C VAL A 138 5.63 19.92 -9.63
N TRP A 139 4.76 19.77 -10.64
CA TRP A 139 3.81 20.81 -11.02
C TRP A 139 2.90 21.22 -9.85
N ALA A 140 2.49 20.26 -9.03
CA ALA A 140 1.69 20.54 -7.85
C ALA A 140 2.45 21.46 -6.87
N LEU A 141 3.72 21.18 -6.57
CA LEU A 141 4.53 22.02 -5.67
C LEU A 141 4.84 23.40 -6.27
N GLU A 142 5.08 23.48 -7.57
CA GLU A 142 5.28 24.74 -8.29
C GLU A 142 4.03 25.62 -8.22
N ALA A 143 2.84 25.05 -8.40
CA ALA A 143 1.57 25.78 -8.29
C ALA A 143 1.33 26.36 -6.88
N TYR A 144 1.81 25.67 -5.84
CA TYR A 144 1.77 26.19 -4.47
C TYR A 144 2.87 27.22 -4.17
N GLY A 145 3.83 27.44 -5.09
CA GLY A 145 4.99 28.31 -4.85
C GLY A 145 5.96 27.76 -3.81
N ALA A 146 5.97 26.45 -3.57
CA ALA A 146 6.78 25.80 -2.54
C ALA A 146 8.22 25.56 -3.01
N ALA A 147 8.92 26.62 -3.43
CA ALA A 147 10.23 26.55 -4.09
C ALA A 147 11.30 25.83 -3.25
N TYR A 148 11.38 26.14 -1.94
CA TYR A 148 12.37 25.49 -1.05
C TYR A 148 12.10 23.99 -0.86
N CYS A 149 10.82 23.60 -0.75
CA CYS A 149 10.44 22.19 -0.62
C CYS A 149 10.76 21.41 -1.90
N LEU A 150 10.44 21.99 -3.05
CA LEU A 150 10.75 21.40 -4.34
C LEU A 150 12.26 21.26 -4.54
N GLN A 151 13.03 22.31 -4.21
CA GLN A 151 14.49 22.29 -4.27
C GLN A 151 15.05 21.18 -3.38
N GLU A 152 14.62 21.08 -2.12
CA GLU A 152 15.07 20.06 -1.18
C GLU A 152 14.77 18.63 -1.69
N ILE A 153 13.59 18.40 -2.26
CA ILE A 153 13.17 17.09 -2.79
C ILE A 153 14.02 16.71 -4.01
N LEU A 154 14.26 17.63 -4.94
CA LEU A 154 14.94 17.35 -6.19
C LEU A 154 16.46 17.27 -6.06
N THR A 155 17.07 17.94 -5.08
CA THR A 155 18.52 17.99 -4.91
C THR A 155 18.97 17.17 -3.69
N LEU A 156 18.84 17.74 -2.49
CA LEU A 156 19.36 17.24 -1.22
C LEU A 156 18.85 15.85 -0.85
N LYS A 157 17.58 15.54 -1.16
CA LYS A 157 16.98 14.23 -0.88
C LYS A 157 17.16 13.20 -1.99
N SER A 158 17.57 13.64 -3.19
CA SER A 158 17.60 12.80 -4.38
C SER A 158 19.03 12.49 -4.82
N ASP A 159 19.73 13.45 -5.42
CA ASP A 159 20.94 13.19 -6.20
C ASP A 159 22.17 14.04 -5.82
N ASP A 160 22.04 15.01 -4.91
CA ASP A 160 23.20 15.73 -4.36
C ASP A 160 23.95 14.84 -3.34
N VAL A 161 25.05 14.25 -3.77
CA VAL A 161 25.86 13.31 -2.97
C VAL A 161 26.48 13.99 -1.74
N PHE A 162 26.95 15.23 -1.87
CA PHE A 162 27.56 15.95 -0.75
C PHE A 162 26.48 16.56 0.13
N GLY A 163 25.46 17.17 -0.48
CA GLY A 163 24.34 17.79 0.20
C GLY A 163 23.61 16.80 1.10
N ARG A 164 23.32 15.58 0.64
CA ARG A 164 22.60 14.59 1.45
C ARG A 164 23.34 14.17 2.73
N VAL A 165 24.67 14.10 2.68
CA VAL A 165 25.50 13.74 3.84
C VAL A 165 25.52 14.88 4.85
N HIS A 166 25.74 16.11 4.38
CA HIS A 166 25.73 17.30 5.23
C HIS A 166 24.35 17.59 5.83
N VAL A 167 23.28 17.32 5.08
CA VAL A 167 21.90 17.42 5.59
C VAL A 167 21.68 16.44 6.73
N TYR A 168 22.11 15.19 6.58
CA TYR A 168 21.98 14.21 7.66
C TYR A 168 22.74 14.67 8.92
N GLU A 169 23.96 15.14 8.77
CA GLU A 169 24.76 15.68 9.87
C GLU A 169 24.11 16.92 10.52
N SER A 170 23.60 17.83 9.70
CA SER A 170 22.95 19.06 10.17
C SER A 170 21.67 18.76 10.94
N ILE A 171 20.88 17.78 10.49
CA ILE A 171 19.69 17.31 11.21
C ILE A 171 20.08 16.73 12.58
N VAL A 172 21.14 15.91 12.64
CA VAL A 172 21.61 15.33 13.91
C VAL A 172 22.14 16.40 14.86
N LYS A 173 22.84 17.42 14.33
CA LYS A 173 23.39 18.53 15.11
C LYS A 173 22.37 19.64 15.44
N GLY A 174 21.17 19.59 14.86
CA GLY A 174 20.18 20.67 14.97
C GLY A 174 20.63 21.99 14.33
N ALA A 175 21.52 21.93 13.34
CA ALA A 175 22.01 23.08 12.60
C ALA A 175 21.13 23.37 11.37
N ASN A 176 21.30 24.56 10.78
CA ASN A 176 20.61 24.91 9.54
C ASN A 176 21.07 24.01 8.38
N LEU A 177 20.16 23.76 7.45
CA LEU A 177 20.45 22.98 6.24
C LEU A 177 21.48 23.72 5.36
N PRO A 178 22.42 22.99 4.74
CA PRO A 178 23.38 23.55 3.80
C PRO A 178 22.68 24.03 2.52
N GLU A 179 23.35 24.91 1.78
CA GLU A 179 22.89 25.31 0.45
C GLU A 179 22.99 24.13 -0.53
N PRO A 180 21.95 23.89 -1.36
CA PRO A 180 21.97 22.81 -2.34
C PRO A 180 23.03 22.98 -3.43
N GLY A 181 23.72 21.90 -3.77
CA GLY A 181 24.66 21.83 -4.88
C GLY A 181 23.99 21.58 -6.23
N VAL A 182 24.83 21.38 -7.25
CA VAL A 182 24.39 20.99 -8.59
C VAL A 182 24.06 19.49 -8.60
N PRO A 183 22.84 19.10 -9.01
CA PRO A 183 22.41 17.70 -9.15
C PRO A 183 23.34 16.84 -10.01
N GLU A 184 23.57 15.60 -9.60
CA GLU A 184 24.36 14.64 -10.40
C GLU A 184 23.70 14.30 -11.73
N SER A 185 22.37 14.25 -11.76
CA SER A 185 21.61 14.05 -12.99
C SER A 185 21.92 15.11 -14.06
N PHE A 186 22.10 16.37 -13.66
CA PHE A 186 22.48 17.45 -14.57
C PHE A 186 23.92 17.31 -15.08
N LYS A 187 24.86 16.89 -14.22
CA LYS A 187 26.25 16.64 -14.64
C LYS A 187 26.33 15.49 -15.65
N VAL A 188 25.57 14.41 -15.43
CA VAL A 188 25.47 13.30 -16.39
C VAL A 188 24.94 13.79 -17.73
N LEU A 189 23.85 14.58 -17.74
CA LEU A 189 23.31 15.18 -18.96
C LEU A 189 24.34 16.02 -19.72
N MET A 190 25.12 16.84 -19.02
CA MET A 190 26.19 17.64 -19.62
C MET A 190 27.27 16.78 -20.29
N LYS A 191 27.68 15.69 -19.64
CA LYS A 191 28.66 14.74 -20.20
C LYS A 191 28.07 13.98 -21.40
N GLU A 192 26.78 13.63 -21.36
CA GLU A 192 26.07 13.01 -22.49
C GLU A 192 26.01 13.95 -23.71
N MET A 193 25.73 15.24 -23.51
CA MET A 193 25.77 16.24 -24.60
C MET A 193 27.19 16.40 -25.18
N LYS A 194 28.22 16.46 -24.32
CA LYS A 194 29.61 16.53 -24.76
C LYS A 194 30.06 15.28 -25.54
N ALA A 195 29.52 14.11 -25.21
CA ALA A 195 29.78 12.88 -25.96
C ALA A 195 29.25 12.93 -27.41
N LEU A 196 28.28 13.80 -27.70
CA LEU A 196 27.78 14.07 -29.05
C LEU A 196 28.60 15.13 -29.81
N CYS A 197 29.78 15.50 -29.30
CA CYS A 197 30.62 16.58 -29.82
C CYS A 197 29.94 17.97 -29.76
N LEU A 198 28.99 18.17 -28.85
CA LEU A 198 28.43 19.49 -28.55
C LEU A 198 29.27 20.16 -27.48
N ASP A 199 29.71 21.39 -27.74
CA ASP A 199 30.40 22.20 -26.74
C ASP A 199 29.36 22.92 -25.86
N VAL A 200 29.19 22.43 -24.64
CA VAL A 200 28.23 22.96 -23.66
C VAL A 200 28.98 23.33 -22.39
N GLU A 201 28.90 24.60 -22.02
CA GLU A 201 29.53 25.15 -20.82
C GLU A 201 28.49 25.84 -19.94
N VAL A 202 28.66 25.71 -18.62
CA VAL A 202 27.84 26.44 -17.64
C VAL A 202 28.54 27.76 -17.37
N LEU A 203 27.89 28.87 -17.70
CA LEU A 203 28.42 30.20 -17.46
C LEU A 203 27.80 30.79 -16.18
N ARG A 204 28.60 31.49 -15.38
CA ARG A 204 28.09 32.39 -14.32
C ARG A 204 27.50 33.65 -14.95
N GLU A 205 26.79 34.44 -14.16
CA GLU A 205 26.28 35.76 -14.58
C GLU A 205 27.38 36.67 -15.13
N ASP A 206 28.62 36.52 -14.64
CA ASP A 206 29.80 37.26 -15.10
C ASP A 206 30.42 36.74 -16.43
N GLY A 207 29.79 35.77 -17.08
CA GLY A 207 30.27 35.17 -18.34
C GLY A 207 31.50 34.25 -18.18
N ARG A 208 31.92 33.96 -16.95
CA ARG A 208 33.01 33.01 -16.67
C ARG A 208 32.48 31.58 -16.60
N PRO A 209 33.19 30.59 -17.14
CA PRO A 209 32.80 29.19 -17.02
C PRO A 209 32.85 28.74 -15.55
N VAL A 210 31.83 27.99 -15.14
CA VAL A 210 31.81 27.25 -13.88
C VAL A 210 32.53 25.93 -14.12
N GLU A 211 33.66 25.72 -13.46
CA GLU A 211 34.23 24.39 -13.35
C GLU A 211 33.28 23.54 -12.48
N LEU A 212 32.54 22.67 -13.14
CA LEU A 212 31.87 21.54 -12.49
C LEU A 212 32.98 20.56 -12.09
N ALA A 213 33.60 20.80 -10.93
CA ALA A 213 34.72 20.00 -10.44
C ALA A 213 34.39 18.50 -10.46
N ASP A 214 35.37 17.69 -10.86
CA ASP A 214 35.25 16.24 -10.96
C ASP A 214 35.09 15.61 -9.57
N LEU A 215 34.05 14.78 -9.46
CA LEU A 215 33.53 14.17 -8.23
C LEU A 215 34.48 13.20 -7.53
N ASP A 216 35.52 12.75 -8.23
CA ASP A 216 36.34 11.64 -7.78
C ASP A 216 37.26 12.03 -6.62
N GLU A 217 37.77 13.26 -6.54
CA GLU A 217 38.67 13.62 -5.44
C GLU A 217 37.94 13.95 -4.13
N ASP A 218 36.79 14.60 -4.22
CA ASP A 218 36.09 15.10 -3.04
C ASP A 218 35.25 13.99 -2.38
N ILE A 219 34.64 13.08 -3.15
CA ILE A 219 33.91 11.92 -2.58
C ILE A 219 34.85 11.04 -1.75
N TYR A 220 36.06 10.78 -2.26
CA TYR A 220 37.06 9.98 -1.55
C TYR A 220 37.57 10.66 -0.28
N LYS A 221 37.73 12.01 -0.27
CA LYS A 221 38.13 12.76 0.93
C LYS A 221 37.02 12.72 1.99
N THR A 222 35.78 12.98 1.63
CA THR A 222 34.66 13.06 2.59
C THR A 222 34.29 11.68 3.15
N GLN A 223 34.32 10.61 2.33
CA GLN A 223 34.13 9.23 2.83
C GLN A 223 35.21 8.83 3.84
N LYS A 224 36.45 9.27 3.63
CA LYS A 224 37.60 8.95 4.50
C LYS A 224 37.57 9.74 5.81
N GLU A 225 37.09 10.98 5.80
CA GLU A 225 36.93 11.81 7.01
C GLU A 225 35.78 11.35 7.92
N LEU A 226 34.68 10.87 7.33
CA LEU A 226 33.48 10.53 8.10
C LEU A 226 33.45 9.07 8.61
N GLY A 227 34.27 8.17 8.05
CA GLY A 227 34.27 6.75 8.44
C GLY A 227 32.94 6.02 8.18
N ILE A 228 32.01 6.64 7.44
CA ILE A 228 30.71 6.09 7.07
C ILE A 228 30.85 5.49 5.68
N ASN A 229 30.81 4.16 5.61
CA ASN A 229 30.87 3.44 4.34
C ASN A 229 29.48 3.49 3.67
N LEU A 230 29.25 4.53 2.85
CA LEU A 230 28.04 4.69 2.03
C LEU A 230 28.07 3.87 0.74
N THR A 231 29.19 3.21 0.45
CA THR A 231 29.33 2.27 -0.65
C THR A 231 28.65 0.95 -0.30
N ARG A 232 27.88 0.44 -1.26
CA ARG A 232 27.32 -0.92 -1.24
C ARG A 232 28.43 -1.91 -0.83
N PRO A 233 28.27 -2.73 0.23
CA PRO A 233 29.07 -3.96 0.31
C PRO A 233 28.79 -4.70 -0.99
N GLU A 234 29.84 -4.97 -1.77
CA GLU A 234 29.70 -5.72 -3.02
C GLU A 234 28.77 -6.90 -2.77
N ARG A 235 27.91 -7.15 -3.78
CA ARG A 235 26.90 -8.22 -3.78
C ARG A 235 27.41 -9.39 -2.94
N GLY A 236 26.79 -9.62 -1.79
CA GLY A 236 27.24 -10.62 -0.83
C GLY A 236 27.59 -11.89 -1.59
N SER A 237 28.78 -12.42 -1.35
CA SER A 237 29.18 -13.69 -1.95
C SER A 237 28.08 -14.73 -1.67
N ASP A 238 27.90 -15.72 -2.53
CA ASP A 238 26.89 -16.78 -2.39
C ASP A 238 26.89 -17.52 -1.02
N ALA A 239 27.86 -17.22 -0.15
CA ALA A 239 27.91 -17.64 1.25
C ALA A 239 26.91 -16.89 2.16
N ASP A 240 26.69 -15.59 1.97
CA ASP A 240 25.79 -14.78 2.83
C ASP A 240 24.32 -15.12 2.58
N ASP A 241 23.95 -15.40 1.33
CA ASP A 241 22.60 -15.86 0.98
C ASP A 241 22.32 -17.27 1.50
N ARG A 242 23.35 -18.13 1.59
CA ARG A 242 23.24 -19.47 2.18
C ARG A 242 22.98 -19.44 3.69
N LEU A 243 23.59 -18.51 4.43
CA LEU A 243 23.35 -18.34 5.87
C LEU A 243 21.93 -17.85 6.18
N ARG A 244 21.33 -17.07 5.29
CA ARG A 244 19.94 -16.62 5.43
C ARG A 244 18.93 -17.74 5.18
N GLN A 245 19.26 -18.70 4.31
CA GLN A 245 18.41 -19.87 4.06
C GLN A 245 18.47 -20.92 5.19
N SER A 246 19.58 -21.01 5.93
CA SER A 246 19.73 -21.99 7.02
C SER A 246 19.05 -21.59 8.34
N THR A 247 18.48 -20.39 8.40
CA THR A 247 17.88 -19.83 9.64
C THR A 247 16.34 -19.84 9.59
N PHE A 248 15.74 -20.53 8.61
CA PHE A 248 14.31 -20.82 8.52
C PHE A 248 14.05 -22.32 8.52
#